data_AF-A0AAX3JLY6-F1
#
_entry.id   AF-A0AAX3JLY6-F1
#
_cell.length_a   1.000
_cell.length_b   1.000
_cell.length_c   1.000
_cell.angle_alpha   90.00
_cell.angle_beta   90.00
_cell.angle_gamma   90.00
#
_symmetry.space_group_name_H-M   'P 1'
#
loop_
_entity.id
_entity.type
_entity.pdbx_description
1 polymer ?
#
loop_
_entity_poly.entity_id
_entity_poly.type
_entity_poly.pdbx_seq_one_letter_code
_entity_poly.pdbx_strand_id
1 'polypeptide(L)'
;MSLLFKQEDPTGTGTGGPGYFFPDEFNERLSHNKSGIVAMANSGPDTNGSQVFITLADNLTYLDFKHSIFGKVIAGMDTVRSIRQGDKIERIKIYRVGEDANAFKVNNEEFLKLKQSYESKKVNEIKKYVASQLEVIDQDYKDFQKDENNILYKINKQGNGRGVKRGNVVSVDYEGFLLSGVKFDSSIDRGKPIEFIVGDGQVIKGWDLMLSDMCEEEERVIIIPPNLAYGERSIGGIIKANSFLRFNIILRKIK
;
A
#
# COMPACT_ATOMS: atom_id res chain seq x y z
N MET A 1 -19.87 15.28 -1.29
CA MET A 1 -19.29 16.56 -0.80
C MET A 1 -19.17 16.45 0.72
N SER A 2 -18.08 16.92 1.32
CA SER A 2 -17.81 16.83 2.77
C SER A 2 -17.42 18.21 3.31
N LEU A 3 -17.54 18.42 4.62
CA LEU A 3 -17.05 19.61 5.32
C LEU A 3 -15.79 19.25 6.08
N LEU A 4 -14.68 19.96 5.82
CA LEU A 4 -13.40 19.76 6.50
C LEU A 4 -13.24 20.75 7.66
N PHE A 5 -12.97 20.22 8.85
CA PHE A 5 -12.64 20.97 10.05
C PHE A 5 -11.16 20.79 10.37
N LYS A 6 -10.52 21.88 10.78
CA LYS A 6 -9.10 21.89 11.10
C LYS A 6 -8.88 22.40 12.51
N GLN A 7 -8.29 21.55 13.34
CA GLN A 7 -7.80 21.91 14.67
C GLN A 7 -6.26 21.98 14.59
N GLU A 8 -5.61 22.93 15.27
CA GLU A 8 -4.13 23.02 15.33
C GLU A 8 -3.43 23.19 13.96
N ASP A 9 -3.61 24.36 13.35
CA ASP A 9 -2.82 24.83 12.19
C ASP A 9 -1.90 26.00 12.57
N PRO A 10 -0.65 25.75 13.00
CA PRO A 10 0.25 26.84 13.39
C PRO A 10 0.56 27.80 12.24
N THR A 11 0.44 27.36 10.99
CA THR A 11 0.76 28.17 9.81
C THR A 11 -0.44 28.98 9.30
N GLY A 12 -1.67 28.64 9.70
CA GLY A 12 -2.89 29.29 9.23
C GLY A 12 -3.15 29.18 7.72
N THR A 13 -2.39 28.34 7.01
CA THR A 13 -2.43 28.19 5.55
C THR A 13 -3.42 27.14 5.07
N GLY A 14 -4.06 26.41 5.99
CA GLY A 14 -4.88 25.27 5.63
C GLY A 14 -4.07 23.99 5.37
N THR A 15 -2.73 24.04 5.37
CA THR A 15 -1.84 22.89 5.10
C THR A 15 -1.04 22.36 6.29
N GLY A 16 -0.97 23.06 7.43
CA GLY A 16 -0.31 22.55 8.64
C GLY A 16 -1.06 21.42 9.36
N GLY A 17 -0.44 20.82 10.37
CA GLY A 17 -1.01 19.77 11.21
C GLY A 17 -0.39 19.80 12.61
N PRO A 18 -0.75 18.84 13.48
CA PRO A 18 -0.45 18.93 14.92
C PRO A 18 1.01 18.56 15.26
N GLY A 19 1.89 18.42 14.25
CA GLY A 19 3.29 18.00 14.42
C GLY A 19 3.48 16.50 14.65
N TYR A 20 2.40 15.71 14.60
CA TYR A 20 2.44 14.26 14.68
C TYR A 20 1.42 13.62 13.74
N PHE A 21 1.63 12.33 13.44
CA PHE A 21 0.67 11.46 12.77
C PHE A 21 0.37 10.23 13.62
N PHE A 22 -0.83 9.67 13.43
CA PHE A 22 -1.21 8.38 13.98
C PHE A 22 -1.88 7.47 12.92
N PRO A 23 -1.86 6.14 13.14
CA PRO A 23 -2.35 5.16 12.17
C PRO A 23 -3.84 5.26 11.86
N ASP A 24 -4.26 4.61 10.78
CA ASP A 24 -5.68 4.39 10.49
C ASP A 24 -6.30 3.32 11.39
N GLU A 25 -7.56 3.52 11.76
CA GLU A 25 -8.38 2.61 12.54
C GLU A 25 -9.64 2.26 11.76
N PHE A 26 -9.57 1.17 10.99
CA PHE A 26 -10.71 0.70 10.21
C PHE A 26 -11.49 -0.40 10.92
N ASN A 27 -12.81 -0.37 10.73
CA ASN A 27 -13.74 -1.37 11.24
C ASN A 27 -14.73 -1.72 10.14
N GLU A 28 -14.81 -3.01 9.78
CA GLU A 28 -15.66 -3.51 8.69
C GLU A 28 -17.17 -3.25 8.91
N ARG A 29 -17.58 -2.95 10.14
CA ARG A 29 -18.97 -2.61 10.48
C ARG A 29 -19.29 -1.13 10.25
N LEU A 30 -18.30 -0.29 9.98
CA LEU A 30 -18.46 1.14 9.74
C LEU A 30 -18.33 1.43 8.26
N SER A 31 -19.19 2.31 7.74
CA SER A 31 -19.20 2.71 6.33
C SER A 31 -19.70 4.13 6.16
N HIS A 32 -19.18 4.84 5.15
CA HIS A 32 -19.63 6.16 4.69
C HIS A 32 -20.92 6.06 3.85
N ASN A 33 -21.83 5.15 4.22
CA ASN A 33 -23.05 4.87 3.46
C ASN A 33 -24.15 5.93 3.67
N LYS A 34 -23.99 6.83 4.63
CA LYS A 34 -24.94 7.92 4.94
C LYS A 34 -24.23 9.26 5.11
N SER A 35 -24.98 10.33 4.95
CA SER A 35 -24.60 11.68 5.35
C SER A 35 -24.51 11.77 6.88
N GLY A 36 -23.68 12.70 7.35
CA GLY A 36 -23.44 12.91 8.77
C GLY A 36 -22.39 11.97 9.37
N ILE A 37 -21.67 11.18 8.58
CA ILE A 37 -20.54 10.37 9.08
C ILE A 37 -19.35 11.29 9.35
N VAL A 38 -18.74 11.14 10.53
CA VAL A 38 -17.57 11.91 10.97
C VAL A 38 -16.33 11.02 10.85
N ALA A 39 -15.35 11.47 10.08
CA ALA A 39 -14.14 10.70 9.77
C ALA A 39 -12.89 11.57 9.76
N MET A 40 -11.73 10.93 9.90
CA MET A 40 -10.42 11.58 9.83
C MET A 40 -10.08 12.00 8.40
N ALA A 41 -9.59 13.22 8.22
CA ALA A 41 -8.93 13.64 6.98
C ALA A 41 -7.43 13.33 7.08
N ASN A 42 -6.89 12.68 6.05
CA ASN A 42 -5.50 12.25 5.97
C ASN A 42 -4.94 12.52 4.56
N SER A 43 -3.62 12.45 4.42
CA SER A 43 -2.90 12.65 3.15
C SER A 43 -2.51 11.30 2.50
N GLY A 44 -3.09 10.20 3.00
CA GLY A 44 -2.70 8.84 2.68
C GLY A 44 -2.74 7.93 3.92
N PRO A 45 -2.51 6.62 3.73
CA PRO A 45 -2.59 5.64 4.81
C PRO A 45 -1.72 6.01 6.02
N ASP A 46 -2.26 5.84 7.22
CA ASP A 46 -1.59 6.09 8.50
C ASP A 46 -1.09 7.53 8.73
N THR A 47 -1.71 8.51 8.06
CA THR A 47 -1.36 9.94 8.20
C THR A 47 -2.45 10.77 8.87
N ASN A 48 -3.21 10.15 9.77
CA ASN A 48 -4.21 10.89 10.55
C ASN A 48 -3.53 11.92 11.45
N GLY A 49 -4.16 13.09 11.56
CA GLY A 49 -3.69 14.19 12.38
C GLY A 49 -4.86 14.86 13.10
N SER A 50 -5.01 16.17 12.94
CA SER A 50 -6.01 16.97 13.64
C SER A 50 -7.20 17.40 12.77
N GLN A 51 -7.22 16.94 11.51
CA GLN A 51 -8.25 17.32 10.55
C GLN A 51 -9.33 16.24 10.47
N VAL A 52 -10.59 16.66 10.47
CA VAL A 52 -11.76 15.77 10.42
C VAL A 52 -12.75 16.28 9.41
N PHE A 53 -13.56 15.41 8.83
CA PHE A 53 -14.65 15.82 7.97
C PHE A 53 -15.98 15.18 8.31
N ILE A 54 -17.07 15.85 7.89
CA ILE A 54 -18.43 15.33 7.96
C ILE A 54 -18.96 15.11 6.54
N THR A 55 -19.54 13.95 6.25
CA THR A 55 -20.16 13.66 4.96
C THR A 55 -21.47 14.45 4.78
N LEU A 56 -21.67 15.10 3.63
CA LEU A 56 -22.93 15.80 3.32
C LEU A 56 -23.86 15.00 2.40
N ALA A 57 -23.38 13.89 1.84
CA ALA A 57 -24.14 13.03 0.94
C ALA A 57 -24.10 11.58 1.44
N ASP A 58 -25.10 10.81 1.04
CA ASP A 58 -25.18 9.38 1.29
C ASP A 58 -24.32 8.60 0.27
N ASN A 59 -24.10 7.32 0.55
CA ASN A 59 -23.41 6.35 -0.33
C ASN A 59 -22.01 6.78 -0.82
N LEU A 60 -21.18 7.31 0.09
CA LEU A 60 -19.78 7.68 -0.19
C LEU A 60 -18.81 6.52 0.16
N THR A 61 -19.21 5.27 -0.09
CA THR A 61 -18.47 4.06 0.30
C THR A 61 -17.08 3.96 -0.33
N TYR A 62 -16.79 4.73 -1.37
CA TYR A 62 -15.44 4.86 -1.93
C TYR A 62 -14.42 5.50 -0.95
N LEU A 63 -14.89 6.06 0.17
CA LEU A 63 -14.10 6.57 1.30
C LEU A 63 -13.83 5.51 2.37
N ASP A 64 -14.54 4.37 2.33
CA ASP A 64 -14.33 3.27 3.27
C ASP A 64 -12.90 2.72 3.13
N PHE A 65 -12.29 2.37 4.27
CA PHE A 65 -10.90 1.92 4.35
C PHE A 65 -9.86 2.91 3.80
N LYS A 66 -10.26 4.19 3.63
CA LYS A 66 -9.36 5.31 3.32
C LYS A 66 -9.36 6.37 4.41
N HIS A 67 -10.50 6.56 5.07
CA HIS A 67 -10.68 7.52 6.14
C HIS A 67 -11.29 6.85 7.36
N SER A 68 -10.63 6.97 8.51
CA SER A 68 -11.05 6.33 9.76
C SER A 68 -12.33 6.98 10.29
N ILE A 69 -13.42 6.21 10.39
CA ILE A 69 -14.71 6.67 10.93
C ILE A 69 -14.67 6.57 12.45
N PHE A 70 -14.95 7.68 13.14
CA PHE A 70 -14.99 7.71 14.60
C PHE A 70 -16.28 8.28 15.17
N GLY A 71 -17.23 8.69 14.33
CA GLY A 71 -18.51 9.21 14.82
C GLY A 71 -19.56 9.43 13.73
N LYS A 72 -20.72 9.88 14.17
CA LYS A 72 -21.80 10.36 13.30
C LYS A 72 -22.56 11.50 13.96
N VAL A 73 -23.10 12.40 13.16
CA VAL A 73 -24.02 13.44 13.58
C VAL A 73 -25.36 12.79 13.93
N ILE A 74 -25.77 12.95 15.19
CA ILE A 74 -27.05 12.41 15.70
C ILE A 74 -28.20 13.43 15.64
N ALA A 75 -27.87 14.73 15.58
CA ALA A 75 -28.82 15.85 15.50
C ALA A 75 -28.13 17.08 14.89
N GLY A 76 -28.90 17.99 14.28
CA GLY A 76 -28.39 19.26 13.73
C GLY A 76 -27.74 19.17 12.35
N MET A 77 -28.17 18.22 11.49
CA MET A 77 -27.62 18.09 10.13
C MET A 77 -27.95 19.29 9.22
N ASP A 78 -29.04 20.00 9.49
CA ASP A 78 -29.37 21.29 8.90
C ASP A 78 -28.31 22.35 9.23
N THR A 79 -27.89 22.44 10.50
CA THR A 79 -26.76 23.30 10.91
C THR A 79 -25.49 22.90 10.19
N VAL A 80 -25.16 21.59 10.16
CA VAL A 80 -23.99 21.08 9.43
C VAL A 80 -24.02 21.54 7.98
N ARG A 81 -25.15 21.35 7.28
CA ARG A 81 -25.30 21.77 5.87
C ARG A 81 -25.22 23.28 5.65
N SER A 82 -25.45 24.09 6.69
CA SER A 82 -25.38 25.55 6.60
C SER A 82 -23.96 26.12 6.73
N ILE A 83 -23.01 25.32 7.21
CA ILE A 83 -21.60 25.72 7.41
C ILE A 83 -20.96 26.10 6.07
N ARG A 84 -20.20 27.20 6.08
CA ARG A 84 -19.47 27.73 4.93
C ARG A 84 -17.99 27.85 5.22
N GLN A 85 -17.19 27.90 4.16
CA GLN A 85 -15.76 28.15 4.28
C GLN A 85 -15.52 29.49 4.98
N GLY A 86 -14.67 29.50 5.99
CA GLY A 86 -14.37 30.68 6.81
C GLY A 86 -15.15 30.74 8.13
N ASP A 87 -16.18 29.90 8.30
CA ASP A 87 -16.85 29.77 9.59
C ASP A 87 -15.87 29.27 10.65
N LYS A 88 -15.98 29.84 11.86
CA LYS A 88 -15.08 29.53 12.99
C LYS A 88 -15.78 28.65 14.01
N ILE A 89 -15.09 27.62 14.48
CA ILE A 89 -15.51 26.87 15.65
C ILE A 89 -15.15 27.69 16.88
N GLU A 90 -16.15 28.27 17.55
CA GLU A 90 -15.91 29.04 18.77
C GLU A 90 -15.71 28.18 20.01
N ARG A 91 -16.41 27.04 20.08
CA ARG A 91 -16.40 26.15 21.24
C ARG A 91 -16.77 24.72 20.87
N ILE A 92 -16.04 23.77 21.44
CA ILE A 92 -16.38 22.35 21.43
C ILE A 92 -16.61 21.92 22.88
N LYS A 93 -17.72 21.20 23.13
CA LYS A 93 -17.99 20.54 24.41
C LYS A 93 -17.94 19.03 24.21
N ILE A 94 -17.10 18.35 24.96
CA ILE A 94 -16.98 16.89 24.92
C ILE A 94 -17.69 16.33 26.15
N TYR A 95 -18.71 15.51 25.91
CA TYR A 95 -19.44 14.79 26.94
C TYR A 95 -19.02 13.32 26.93
N ARG A 96 -18.44 12.83 28.03
CA ARG A 96 -18.08 11.42 28.20
C ARG A 96 -19.29 10.67 28.75
N VAL A 97 -19.66 9.57 28.10
CA VAL A 97 -20.82 8.75 28.46
C VAL A 97 -20.35 7.30 28.56
N GLY A 98 -20.60 6.66 29.71
CA GLY A 98 -20.17 5.29 30.00
C GLY A 98 -18.83 5.20 30.73
N GLU A 99 -18.57 4.04 31.34
CA GLU A 99 -17.36 3.80 32.15
C GLU A 99 -16.08 3.93 31.32
N ASP A 100 -16.04 3.33 30.13
CA ASP A 100 -14.89 3.37 29.23
C ASP A 100 -14.52 4.80 28.82
N ALA A 101 -15.51 5.61 28.44
CA ALA A 101 -15.28 7.00 28.05
C ALA A 101 -14.78 7.85 29.22
N ASN A 102 -15.30 7.60 30.43
CA ASN A 102 -14.87 8.28 31.66
C ASN A 102 -13.46 7.86 32.11
N ALA A 103 -13.09 6.61 31.89
CA ALA A 103 -11.76 6.08 32.18
C ALA A 103 -10.70 6.51 31.15
N PHE A 104 -11.11 6.95 29.96
CA PHE A 104 -10.19 7.33 28.89
C PHE A 104 -9.32 8.54 29.26
N LYS A 105 -8.01 8.31 29.33
CA LYS A 105 -7.01 9.32 29.67
C LYS A 105 -6.52 10.04 28.41
N VAL A 106 -6.68 11.36 28.40
CA VAL A 106 -6.20 12.23 27.30
C VAL A 106 -4.92 12.90 27.77
N ASN A 107 -3.77 12.28 27.52
CA ASN A 107 -2.46 12.87 27.77
C ASN A 107 -1.42 12.32 26.79
N ASN A 108 -0.27 12.99 26.70
CA ASN A 108 0.79 12.63 25.76
C ASN A 108 1.39 11.24 26.03
N GLU A 109 1.47 10.82 27.30
CA GLU A 109 2.08 9.53 27.67
C GLU A 109 1.23 8.35 27.14
N GLU A 110 -0.08 8.38 27.38
CA GLU A 110 -1.01 7.35 26.92
C GLU A 110 -1.11 7.35 25.39
N PHE A 111 -1.09 8.53 24.75
CA PHE A 111 -1.04 8.63 23.29
C PHE A 111 0.23 8.00 22.70
N LEU A 112 1.40 8.29 23.28
CA LEU A 112 2.67 7.70 22.82
C LEU A 112 2.68 6.18 23.02
N LYS A 113 2.15 5.68 24.14
CA LYS A 113 1.99 4.24 24.39
C LYS A 113 1.10 3.59 23.35
N LEU A 114 -0.06 4.19 23.06
CA LEU A 114 -0.98 3.69 22.04
C LEU A 114 -0.30 3.64 20.67
N LYS A 115 0.35 4.74 20.26
CA LYS A 115 1.08 4.82 18.99
C LYS A 115 2.17 3.75 18.88
N GLN A 116 3.01 3.60 19.91
CA GLN A 116 4.05 2.56 19.95
C GLN A 116 3.46 1.15 19.88
N SER A 117 2.32 0.91 20.53
CA SER A 117 1.66 -0.39 20.47
C SER A 117 1.17 -0.73 19.06
N TYR A 118 0.64 0.25 18.32
CA TYR A 118 0.23 0.08 16.92
C TYR A 118 1.42 -0.13 15.99
N GLU A 119 2.47 0.68 16.14
CA GLU A 119 3.71 0.52 15.36
C GLU A 119 4.34 -0.87 15.59
N SER A 120 4.37 -1.33 16.85
CA SER A 120 4.86 -2.65 17.20
C SER A 120 4.01 -3.78 16.60
N LYS A 121 2.67 -3.65 16.61
CA LYS A 121 1.77 -4.60 15.95
C LYS A 121 2.04 -4.66 14.45
N LYS A 122 2.14 -3.51 13.78
CA LYS A 122 2.42 -3.42 12.33
C LYS A 122 3.78 -4.05 11.98
N VAL A 123 4.81 -3.79 12.78
CA VAL A 123 6.13 -4.43 12.60
C VAL A 123 6.04 -5.94 12.76
N ASN A 124 5.29 -6.44 13.75
CA ASN A 124 5.11 -7.87 13.97
C ASN A 124 4.31 -8.52 12.83
N GLU A 125 3.31 -7.85 12.28
CA GLU A 125 2.55 -8.32 11.10
C GLU A 125 3.43 -8.40 9.86
N ILE A 126 4.25 -7.37 9.60
CA ILE A 126 5.23 -7.38 8.50
C ILE A 126 6.22 -8.54 8.69
N LYS A 127 6.76 -8.72 9.91
CA LYS A 127 7.67 -9.83 10.21
C LYS A 127 7.03 -11.19 9.95
N LYS A 128 5.78 -11.40 10.38
CA LYS A 128 5.02 -12.63 10.11
C LYS A 128 4.80 -12.84 8.61
N TYR A 129 4.46 -11.77 7.87
CA TYR A 129 4.23 -11.83 6.44
C TYR A 129 5.51 -12.15 5.64
N VAL A 130 6.65 -11.58 6.05
CA VAL A 130 7.95 -11.92 5.45
C VAL A 130 8.34 -13.36 5.81
N ALA A 131 8.18 -13.76 7.07
CA ALA A 131 8.48 -15.13 7.51
C ALA A 131 7.67 -16.18 6.75
N SER A 132 6.36 -15.97 6.55
CA SER A 132 5.53 -16.92 5.80
C SER A 132 5.93 -17.03 4.33
N GLN A 133 6.46 -15.96 3.73
CA GLN A 133 7.00 -15.99 2.37
C GLN A 133 8.34 -16.74 2.31
N LEU A 134 9.20 -16.57 3.31
CA LEU A 134 10.46 -17.30 3.41
C LEU A 134 10.22 -18.81 3.61
N GLU A 135 9.23 -19.21 4.39
CA GLU A 135 8.83 -20.62 4.52
C GLU A 135 8.40 -21.23 3.17
N VAL A 136 7.62 -20.50 2.37
CA VAL A 136 7.26 -20.92 1.00
C VAL A 136 8.50 -21.04 0.12
N ILE A 137 9.44 -20.10 0.22
CA ILE A 137 10.72 -20.16 -0.50
C ILE A 137 11.50 -21.44 -0.15
N ASP A 138 11.66 -21.72 1.15
CA ASP A 138 12.43 -22.86 1.64
C ASP A 138 11.79 -24.21 1.26
N GLN A 139 10.46 -24.26 1.13
CA GLN A 139 9.73 -25.47 0.76
C GLN A 139 9.65 -25.70 -0.74
N ASP A 140 9.17 -24.69 -1.48
CA ASP A 140 8.73 -24.83 -2.87
C ASP A 140 9.81 -24.46 -3.89
N TYR A 141 10.84 -23.70 -3.47
CA TYR A 141 11.88 -23.16 -4.35
C TYR A 141 13.30 -23.60 -3.95
N LYS A 142 13.42 -24.68 -3.18
CA LYS A 142 14.70 -25.23 -2.71
C LYS A 142 15.67 -25.66 -3.83
N ASP A 143 15.15 -25.96 -5.01
CA ASP A 143 15.92 -26.36 -6.19
C ASP A 143 16.30 -25.16 -7.09
N PHE A 144 15.85 -23.95 -6.73
CA PHE A 144 16.24 -22.73 -7.44
C PHE A 144 17.67 -22.36 -7.08
N GLN A 145 18.39 -21.83 -8.07
CA GLN A 145 19.69 -21.22 -7.86
C GLN A 145 19.50 -19.82 -7.27
N LYS A 146 20.49 -19.35 -6.51
CA LYS A 146 20.45 -18.03 -5.87
C LYS A 146 21.63 -17.20 -6.37
N ASP A 147 21.36 -15.99 -6.85
CA ASP A 147 22.40 -15.07 -7.29
C ASP A 147 23.01 -14.26 -6.12
N GLU A 148 23.97 -13.39 -6.43
CA GLU A 148 24.61 -12.49 -5.46
C GLU A 148 23.65 -11.46 -4.83
N ASN A 149 22.53 -11.16 -5.49
CA ASN A 149 21.50 -10.22 -5.05
C ASN A 149 20.37 -10.89 -4.26
N ASN A 150 20.48 -12.19 -3.99
CA ASN A 150 19.46 -13.03 -3.35
C ASN A 150 18.19 -13.24 -4.19
N ILE A 151 18.26 -13.04 -5.50
CA ILE A 151 17.22 -13.44 -6.43
C ILE A 151 17.33 -14.94 -6.65
N LEU A 152 16.22 -15.66 -6.46
CA LEU A 152 16.16 -17.08 -6.79
C LEU A 152 15.74 -17.23 -8.24
N TYR A 153 16.32 -18.18 -8.97
CA TYR A 153 15.94 -18.43 -10.35
C TYR A 153 16.08 -19.90 -10.75
N LYS A 154 15.31 -20.27 -11.77
CA LYS A 154 15.41 -21.56 -12.44
C LYS A 154 15.18 -21.36 -13.94
N ILE A 155 16.15 -21.79 -14.74
CA ILE A 155 16.03 -21.78 -16.20
C ILE A 155 15.27 -23.06 -16.60
N ASN A 156 14.04 -22.88 -17.11
CA ASN A 156 13.19 -23.98 -17.55
C ASN A 156 13.52 -24.41 -18.98
N LYS A 157 13.94 -23.45 -19.82
CA LYS A 157 14.35 -23.69 -21.20
C LYS A 157 15.52 -22.77 -21.53
N GLN A 158 16.65 -23.36 -21.92
CA GLN A 158 17.81 -22.61 -22.38
C GLN A 158 17.48 -21.90 -23.71
N GLY A 159 17.87 -20.64 -23.83
CA GLY A 159 17.84 -19.92 -25.10
C GLY A 159 18.92 -20.42 -26.04
N ASN A 160 18.68 -20.27 -27.34
CA ASN A 160 19.63 -20.65 -28.40
C ASN A 160 20.02 -19.47 -29.31
N GLY A 161 19.45 -18.29 -29.06
CA GLY A 161 19.63 -17.11 -29.88
C GLY A 161 20.62 -16.11 -29.28
N ARG A 162 20.43 -14.83 -29.61
CA ARG A 162 21.32 -13.76 -29.15
C ARG A 162 21.21 -13.59 -27.63
N GLY A 163 22.34 -13.40 -26.95
CA GLY A 163 22.39 -13.00 -25.55
C GLY A 163 22.12 -11.51 -25.37
N VAL A 164 21.41 -11.15 -24.30
CA VAL A 164 21.11 -9.75 -23.94
C VAL A 164 22.40 -8.99 -23.61
N LYS A 165 22.44 -7.72 -24.01
CA LYS A 165 23.43 -6.74 -23.55
C LYS A 165 22.71 -5.52 -23.00
N ARG A 166 23.34 -4.86 -22.02
CA ARG A 166 22.84 -3.59 -21.49
C ARG A 166 22.56 -2.60 -22.63
N GLY A 167 21.39 -1.95 -22.57
CA GLY A 167 20.93 -1.01 -23.60
C GLY A 167 20.20 -1.67 -24.77
N ASN A 168 20.12 -3.00 -24.83
CA ASN A 168 19.27 -3.65 -25.82
C ASN A 168 17.78 -3.44 -25.50
N VAL A 169 16.98 -3.32 -26.56
CA VAL A 169 15.52 -3.37 -26.46
C VAL A 169 15.12 -4.84 -26.51
N VAL A 170 14.40 -5.31 -25.49
CA VAL A 170 13.92 -6.69 -25.42
C VAL A 170 12.41 -6.74 -25.51
N SER A 171 11.88 -7.81 -26.10
CA SER A 171 10.46 -8.16 -26.09
C SER A 171 10.28 -9.38 -25.19
N VAL A 172 9.47 -9.23 -24.15
CA VAL A 172 9.33 -10.24 -23.10
C VAL A 172 7.86 -10.58 -22.90
N ASP A 173 7.56 -11.88 -22.86
CA ASP A 173 6.32 -12.37 -22.27
C ASP A 173 6.55 -12.76 -20.81
N TYR A 174 5.57 -12.47 -19.96
CA TYR A 174 5.64 -12.83 -18.55
C TYR A 174 4.28 -13.05 -17.90
N GLU A 175 4.35 -13.75 -16.78
CA GLU A 175 3.29 -13.81 -15.78
C GLU A 175 3.88 -13.50 -14.40
N GLY A 176 3.23 -12.61 -13.65
CA GLY A 176 3.62 -12.19 -12.30
C GLY A 176 2.67 -12.72 -11.24
N PHE A 177 3.24 -13.36 -10.21
CA PHE A 177 2.52 -13.99 -9.11
C PHE A 177 3.08 -13.56 -7.74
N LEU A 178 2.19 -13.44 -6.76
CA LEU A 178 2.59 -13.51 -5.35
C LEU A 178 3.00 -14.95 -5.03
N LEU A 179 3.82 -15.15 -4.00
CA LEU A 179 4.19 -16.49 -3.54
C LEU A 179 3.01 -17.33 -3.04
N SER A 180 1.88 -16.69 -2.71
CA SER A 180 0.62 -17.37 -2.43
C SER A 180 -0.07 -17.97 -3.68
N GLY A 181 0.51 -17.79 -4.87
CA GLY A 181 -0.05 -18.25 -6.15
C GLY A 181 -1.01 -17.27 -6.82
N VAL A 182 -1.32 -16.14 -6.17
CA VAL A 182 -2.21 -15.11 -6.74
C VAL A 182 -1.51 -14.41 -7.90
N LYS A 183 -2.04 -14.55 -9.12
CA LYS A 183 -1.60 -13.82 -10.31
C LYS A 183 -2.00 -12.35 -10.19
N PHE A 184 -1.04 -11.44 -10.31
CA PHE A 184 -1.30 -9.99 -10.26
C PHE A 184 -1.12 -9.30 -11.62
N ASP A 185 -0.38 -9.92 -12.55
CA ASP A 185 -0.10 -9.33 -13.86
C ASP A 185 0.30 -10.40 -14.89
N SER A 186 0.00 -10.19 -16.17
CA SER A 186 0.37 -11.11 -17.27
C SER A 186 0.34 -10.39 -18.62
N SER A 187 1.46 -10.42 -19.35
CA SER A 187 1.48 -9.95 -20.75
C SER A 187 0.75 -10.92 -21.68
N ILE A 188 0.76 -12.21 -21.33
CA ILE A 188 0.14 -13.29 -22.09
C ILE A 188 -1.38 -13.13 -22.09
N ASP A 189 -1.97 -12.83 -20.93
CA ASP A 189 -3.41 -12.57 -20.79
C ASP A 189 -3.85 -11.34 -21.60
N ARG A 190 -2.95 -10.35 -21.73
CA ARG A 190 -3.16 -9.18 -22.58
C ARG A 190 -2.94 -9.45 -24.07
N GLY A 191 -2.38 -10.60 -24.43
CA GLY A 191 -2.03 -10.97 -25.80
C GLY A 191 -0.92 -10.10 -26.42
N LYS A 192 -0.15 -9.36 -25.61
CA LYS A 192 0.90 -8.46 -26.11
C LYS A 192 2.12 -8.47 -25.18
N PRO A 193 3.32 -8.84 -25.68
CA PRO A 193 4.58 -8.72 -24.95
C PRO A 193 4.86 -7.29 -24.51
N ILE A 194 5.64 -7.15 -23.43
CA ILE A 194 6.21 -5.87 -23.03
C ILE A 194 7.55 -5.65 -23.72
N GLU A 195 7.82 -4.41 -24.12
CA GLU A 195 9.10 -3.99 -24.66
C GLU A 195 9.72 -2.90 -23.80
N PHE A 196 11.01 -3.03 -23.50
CA PHE A 196 11.76 -2.07 -22.69
C PHE A 196 13.27 -2.21 -22.94
N ILE A 197 14.03 -1.23 -22.46
CA ILE A 197 15.50 -1.24 -22.53
C ILE A 197 16.06 -1.89 -21.27
N VAL A 198 16.86 -2.96 -21.42
CA VAL A 198 17.47 -3.67 -20.28
C VAL A 198 18.61 -2.86 -19.68
N GLY A 199 18.57 -2.70 -18.35
CA GLY A 199 19.62 -2.02 -17.57
C GLY A 199 19.56 -0.49 -17.63
N ASP A 200 18.39 0.05 -17.98
CA ASP A 200 18.05 1.48 -18.03
C ASP A 200 17.07 1.89 -16.91
N GLY A 201 16.63 0.95 -16.06
CA GLY A 201 15.71 1.23 -14.95
C GLY A 201 14.26 1.45 -15.36
N GLN A 202 13.86 1.00 -16.55
CA GLN A 202 12.47 1.08 -17.03
C GLN A 202 11.55 0.04 -16.37
N VAL A 203 12.14 -1.00 -15.77
CA VAL A 203 11.45 -2.07 -15.04
C VAL A 203 12.02 -2.16 -13.62
N ILE A 204 11.43 -3.01 -12.77
CA ILE A 204 11.96 -3.25 -11.42
C ILE A 204 13.40 -3.78 -11.49
N LYS A 205 14.22 -3.43 -10.50
CA LYS A 205 15.65 -3.75 -10.49
C LYS A 205 15.94 -5.24 -10.67
N GLY A 206 15.12 -6.11 -10.07
CA GLY A 206 15.29 -7.56 -10.21
C GLY A 206 15.14 -8.05 -11.66
N TRP A 207 14.31 -7.40 -12.48
CA TRP A 207 14.23 -7.71 -13.92
C TRP A 207 15.48 -7.27 -14.66
N ASP A 208 15.94 -6.03 -14.45
CA ASP A 208 17.16 -5.54 -15.09
C ASP A 208 18.37 -6.44 -14.81
N LEU A 209 18.50 -6.93 -13.56
CA LEU A 209 19.55 -7.87 -13.16
C LEU A 209 19.37 -9.23 -13.86
N MET A 210 18.18 -9.84 -13.75
CA MET A 210 17.96 -11.21 -14.22
C MET A 210 17.76 -11.36 -15.73
N LEU A 211 17.54 -10.28 -16.48
CA LEU A 211 17.41 -10.36 -17.94
C LEU A 211 18.70 -10.03 -18.65
N SER A 212 19.69 -9.48 -17.93
CA SER A 212 20.98 -9.08 -18.52
C SER A 212 21.82 -10.26 -19.00
N ASP A 213 21.56 -11.48 -18.52
CA ASP A 213 22.26 -12.71 -18.89
C ASP A 213 21.37 -13.70 -19.68
N MET A 214 20.15 -13.32 -20.04
CA MET A 214 19.24 -14.16 -20.81
C MET A 214 19.62 -14.24 -22.28
N CYS A 215 19.23 -15.34 -22.93
CA CYS A 215 19.27 -15.48 -24.40
C CYS A 215 17.86 -15.49 -25.00
N GLU A 216 17.73 -15.11 -26.28
CA GLU A 216 16.46 -15.24 -27.01
C GLU A 216 15.91 -16.67 -26.93
N GLU A 217 14.58 -16.76 -26.82
CA GLU A 217 13.77 -17.98 -26.63
C GLU A 217 13.95 -18.69 -25.28
N GLU A 218 14.73 -18.11 -24.37
CA GLU A 218 14.89 -18.64 -23.02
C GLU A 218 13.64 -18.43 -22.16
N GLU A 219 13.32 -19.45 -21.36
CA GLU A 219 12.27 -19.40 -20.35
C GLU A 219 12.87 -19.60 -18.97
N ARG A 220 12.63 -18.67 -18.06
CA ARG A 220 13.06 -18.77 -16.67
C ARG A 220 11.99 -18.34 -15.70
N VAL A 221 12.06 -18.89 -14.50
CA VAL A 221 11.29 -18.42 -13.35
C VAL A 221 12.24 -17.70 -12.42
N ILE A 222 11.84 -16.52 -11.94
CA ILE A 222 12.61 -15.74 -10.97
C ILE A 222 11.74 -15.37 -9.77
N ILE A 223 12.33 -15.37 -8.57
CA ILE A 223 11.74 -14.90 -7.33
C ILE A 223 12.54 -13.72 -6.83
N ILE A 224 11.93 -12.54 -6.90
CA ILE A 224 12.59 -11.27 -6.63
C ILE A 224 12.29 -10.83 -5.19
N PRO A 225 13.32 -10.53 -4.38
CA PRO A 225 13.13 -10.02 -3.03
C PRO A 225 12.55 -8.60 -3.05
N PRO A 226 11.84 -8.18 -1.98
CA PRO A 226 11.08 -6.93 -2.00
C PRO A 226 11.93 -5.70 -2.34
N ASN A 227 13.16 -5.62 -1.84
CA ASN A 227 14.09 -4.50 -2.08
C ASN A 227 14.52 -4.34 -3.56
N LEU A 228 14.35 -5.37 -4.38
CA LEU A 228 14.60 -5.34 -5.83
C LEU A 228 13.30 -5.28 -6.65
N ALA A 229 12.15 -5.25 -5.97
CA ALA A 229 10.81 -5.08 -6.51
C ALA A 229 10.21 -3.74 -6.03
N TYR A 230 9.16 -3.77 -5.20
CA TYR A 230 8.42 -2.59 -4.73
C TYR A 230 8.74 -2.17 -3.28
N GLY A 231 9.58 -2.93 -2.57
CA GLY A 231 10.03 -2.64 -1.21
C GLY A 231 8.88 -2.51 -0.22
N GLU A 232 8.90 -1.45 0.58
CA GLU A 232 7.88 -1.15 1.60
C GLU A 232 6.57 -0.58 1.03
N ARG A 233 6.43 -0.52 -0.30
CA ARG A 233 5.24 0.04 -0.97
C ARG A 233 4.25 -1.07 -1.31
N SER A 234 2.98 -0.82 -1.05
CA SER A 234 1.87 -1.62 -1.59
C SER A 234 1.47 -1.12 -2.97
N ILE A 235 1.18 -2.03 -3.91
CA ILE A 235 0.84 -1.71 -5.31
C ILE A 235 -0.50 -2.32 -5.70
N GLY A 236 -1.39 -1.51 -6.26
CA GLY A 236 -2.65 -1.96 -6.87
C GLY A 236 -3.62 -2.67 -5.92
N GLY A 237 -3.45 -2.51 -4.59
CA GLY A 237 -4.24 -3.21 -3.57
C GLY A 237 -3.96 -4.71 -3.43
N ILE A 238 -3.24 -5.30 -4.40
CA ILE A 238 -2.96 -6.74 -4.48
C ILE A 238 -1.56 -7.08 -3.97
N ILE A 239 -0.54 -6.27 -4.33
CA ILE A 239 0.83 -6.45 -3.86
C ILE A 239 0.98 -5.70 -2.55
N LYS A 240 1.24 -6.43 -1.46
CA LYS A 240 1.46 -5.83 -0.15
C LYS A 240 2.91 -5.32 -0.05
N ALA A 241 3.15 -4.38 0.85
CA ALA A 241 4.49 -4.00 1.25
C ALA A 241 5.30 -5.24 1.66
N ASN A 242 6.58 -5.29 1.26
CA ASN A 242 7.51 -6.38 1.55
C ASN A 242 7.13 -7.75 0.92
N SER A 243 6.40 -7.74 -0.19
CA SER A 243 6.13 -8.96 -0.97
C SER A 243 7.33 -9.38 -1.82
N PHE A 244 7.69 -10.67 -1.76
CA PHE A 244 8.46 -11.34 -2.80
C PHE A 244 7.57 -11.55 -4.03
N LEU A 245 8.14 -11.37 -5.21
CA LEU A 245 7.41 -11.53 -6.47
C LEU A 245 8.00 -12.67 -7.28
N ARG A 246 7.14 -13.59 -7.71
CA ARG A 246 7.50 -14.61 -8.69
C ARG A 246 7.15 -14.11 -10.08
N PHE A 247 8.06 -14.29 -11.03
CA PHE A 247 7.80 -14.09 -12.44
C PHE A 247 8.18 -15.33 -13.24
N ASN A 248 7.28 -15.76 -14.13
CA ASN A 248 7.63 -16.64 -15.23
C ASN A 248 7.94 -15.73 -16.42
N ILE A 249 9.11 -15.86 -17.04
CA ILE A 249 9.60 -14.95 -18.07
C ILE A 249 10.00 -15.75 -19.30
N ILE A 250 9.60 -15.25 -20.47
CA ILE A 250 9.96 -15.76 -21.78
C ILE A 250 10.56 -14.61 -22.58
N LEU A 251 11.87 -14.65 -22.85
CA LEU A 251 12.51 -13.67 -23.70
C LEU A 251 12.21 -14.00 -25.16
N ARG A 252 11.34 -13.21 -25.81
CA ARG A 252 10.92 -13.46 -27.20
C ARG A 252 11.96 -13.03 -28.20
N LYS A 253 12.49 -11.81 -28.05
CA LYS A 253 13.36 -11.21 -29.06
C LYS A 253 14.19 -10.07 -28.49
N ILE A 254 15.39 -9.89 -29.03
CA ILE A 254 16.26 -8.74 -28.85
C ILE A 254 16.22 -7.91 -30.14
N LYS A 255 15.92 -6.61 -30.03
CA LYS A 255 15.88 -5.67 -31.16
C LYS A 255 17.17 -4.88 -31.28
#